data_AF-A0A793NBU6-F1
#
_entry.id   AF-A0A793NBU6-F1
#
_cell.length_a   1.000
_cell.length_b   1.000
_cell.length_c   1.000
_cell.angle_alpha   90.00
_cell.angle_beta   90.00
_cell.angle_gamma   90.00
#
_symmetry.space_group_name_H-M   'P 1'
#
loop_
_entity.id
_entity.type
_entity.pdbx_description
1 polymer ?
#
loop_
_entity_poly.entity_id
_entity_poly.type
_entity_poly.pdbx_seq_one_letter_code
_entity_poly.pdbx_strand_id
1 'polypeptide(L)'
;SYNNLFYTTEDLKSLNNVAIGGIPAKKYLEHGLFSEYRQDGTIPYVVSTLNISGPDMIMRQMKKYYKSLGRIGEVHIKDNKLSDVNFLGVYASSNKDNKSFNWLNPVSVGINDITPDDESSWAVRNNDINKILFEKINCHVPEKLPTSLYYEIDSRSFFQGWDNKSIKHVTEINKDLIKDINLLLTSSNIDVKLLIKLDRELYAISSKIDNPLALRSIRTLQLQLANYVTS
;
A
#
# COMPACT_ATOMS: atom_id res chain seq x y z
N SER A 1 35.48 -9.28 18.78
CA SER A 1 34.07 -9.53 18.43
C SER A 1 33.58 -8.33 17.62
N TYR A 2 32.80 -8.55 16.57
CA TYR A 2 32.14 -7.44 15.89
C TYR A 2 31.07 -6.87 16.83
N ASN A 3 31.37 -5.73 17.45
CA ASN A 3 30.42 -4.92 18.18
C ASN A 3 29.22 -4.65 17.27
N ASN A 4 28.00 -4.95 17.74
CA ASN A 4 26.75 -4.76 17.01
C ASN A 4 26.69 -3.36 16.39
N LEU A 5 26.92 -3.28 15.07
CA LEU A 5 26.79 -2.05 14.27
C LEU A 5 25.34 -1.62 14.08
N PHE A 6 24.38 -2.43 14.55
CA PHE A 6 22.96 -2.23 14.37
C PHE A 6 22.22 -2.39 15.70
N TYR A 7 21.49 -1.34 16.09
CA TYR A 7 20.53 -1.40 17.19
C TYR A 7 19.22 -2.00 16.70
N THR A 8 18.67 -2.97 17.42
CA THR A 8 17.31 -3.45 17.20
C THR A 8 16.29 -2.45 17.74
N THR A 9 15.05 -2.52 17.28
CA THR A 9 13.96 -1.68 17.82
C THR A 9 13.79 -1.85 19.33
N GLU A 10 14.02 -3.04 19.87
CA GLU A 10 13.97 -3.25 21.31
C GLU A 10 15.12 -2.59 22.07
N ASP A 11 16.33 -2.59 21.51
CA ASP A 11 17.45 -1.83 22.08
C ASP A 11 17.09 -0.33 22.17
N LEU A 12 16.39 0.19 21.16
CA LEU A 12 16.02 1.60 21.04
C LEU A 12 14.91 2.03 22.01
N LYS A 13 14.00 1.15 22.44
CA LYS A 13 12.90 1.50 23.38
C LYS A 13 13.41 2.00 24.72
N SER A 14 14.54 1.46 25.18
CA SER A 14 15.20 1.87 26.43
C SER A 14 15.96 3.20 26.30
N LEU A 15 16.16 3.69 25.07
CA LEU A 15 17.06 4.79 24.73
C LEU A 15 16.34 6.06 24.28
N ASN A 16 15.06 6.24 24.63
CA ASN A 16 14.15 7.27 24.08
C ASN A 16 14.73 8.70 23.87
N ASN A 17 15.66 9.15 24.71
CA ASN A 17 16.30 10.47 24.64
C ASN A 17 17.78 10.46 24.19
N VAL A 18 18.34 9.30 23.90
CA VAL A 18 19.71 9.16 23.38
C VAL A 18 19.70 9.42 21.88
N ALA A 19 20.65 10.24 21.42
CA ALA A 19 20.83 10.52 20.00
C ALA A 19 21.69 9.43 19.34
N ILE A 20 21.15 8.83 18.29
CA ILE A 20 21.85 7.85 17.45
C ILE A 20 22.01 8.49 16.08
N GLY A 21 23.26 8.69 15.64
CA GLY A 21 23.54 9.44 14.41
C GLY A 21 23.01 10.89 14.44
N GLY A 22 22.93 11.51 15.62
CA GLY A 22 22.38 12.87 15.78
C GLY A 22 20.85 12.97 15.82
N ILE A 23 20.15 11.83 15.77
CA ILE A 23 18.68 11.76 15.79
C ILE A 23 18.22 11.04 17.06
N PRO A 24 17.24 11.56 17.82
CA PRO A 24 16.71 10.88 19.00
C PRO A 24 16.17 9.49 18.68
N ALA A 25 16.51 8.47 19.49
CA ALA A 25 16.12 7.08 19.30
C ALA A 25 14.61 6.91 19.08
N LYS A 26 13.77 7.70 19.78
CA LYS A 26 12.31 7.71 19.62
C LYS A 26 11.82 7.95 18.19
N LYS A 27 12.62 8.60 17.33
CA LYS A 27 12.25 8.83 15.93
C LYS A 27 12.38 7.58 15.05
N TYR A 28 13.06 6.54 15.53
CA TYR A 28 13.20 5.24 14.86
C TYR A 28 12.18 4.20 15.38
N LEU A 29 11.50 4.49 16.49
CA LEU A 29 10.46 3.63 17.09
C LEU A 29 9.10 3.91 16.45
N GLU A 30 8.12 3.05 16.75
CA GLU A 30 6.74 3.14 16.26
C GLU A 30 6.16 4.57 16.32
N HIS A 31 5.49 5.00 15.25
CA HIS A 31 5.02 6.37 15.01
C HIS A 31 6.13 7.44 14.88
N GLY A 32 7.40 7.04 14.83
CA GLY A 32 8.53 7.90 14.59
C GLY A 32 8.75 8.19 13.10
N LEU A 33 9.42 9.31 12.79
CA LEU A 33 9.69 9.73 11.41
C LEU A 33 10.40 8.66 10.55
N PHE A 34 11.23 7.82 11.15
CA PHE A 34 12.02 6.81 10.45
C PHE A 34 11.46 5.38 10.61
N SER A 35 10.38 5.17 11.36
CA SER A 35 9.81 3.82 11.53
C SER A 35 9.26 3.28 10.22
N GLU A 36 8.69 4.15 9.40
CA GLU A 36 8.10 3.80 8.11
C GLU A 36 9.08 3.98 6.94
N TYR A 37 10.26 4.57 7.17
CA TYR A 37 11.24 4.84 6.11
C TYR A 37 11.69 3.57 5.37
N ARG A 38 11.76 2.41 6.05
CA ARG A 38 12.10 1.13 5.40
C ARG A 38 11.00 0.60 4.48
N GLN A 39 9.79 1.13 4.61
CA GLN A 39 8.64 0.76 3.81
C GLN A 39 8.47 1.67 2.58
N ASP A 40 9.16 2.82 2.54
CA ASP A 40 9.20 3.70 1.36
C ASP A 40 9.57 2.89 0.10
N GLY A 41 8.74 3.01 -0.94
CA GLY A 41 8.94 2.32 -2.22
C GLY A 41 8.54 0.84 -2.25
N THR A 42 8.18 0.23 -1.11
CA THR A 42 7.72 -1.16 -1.04
C THR A 42 6.24 -1.26 -0.64
N ILE A 43 5.83 -0.45 0.33
CA ILE A 43 4.43 -0.38 0.78
C ILE A 43 3.76 0.84 0.14
N PRO A 44 2.59 0.68 -0.50
CA PRO A 44 1.85 1.79 -1.07
C PRO A 44 1.55 2.90 -0.05
N TYR A 45 1.57 4.16 -0.52
CA TYR A 45 1.26 5.38 0.24
C TYR A 45 2.22 5.74 1.38
N VAL A 46 3.30 4.98 1.59
CA VAL A 46 4.36 5.38 2.52
C VAL A 46 5.33 6.33 1.81
N VAL A 47 5.45 7.56 2.32
CA VAL A 47 6.21 8.66 1.70
C VAL A 47 7.08 9.42 2.72
N SER A 48 7.83 8.67 3.54
CA SER A 48 8.68 9.24 4.60
C SER A 48 9.76 10.18 4.06
N THR A 49 10.26 9.88 2.85
CA THR A 49 11.23 10.68 2.09
C THR A 49 10.81 12.14 1.90
N LEU A 50 9.52 12.45 1.79
CA LEU A 50 9.04 13.85 1.69
C LEU A 50 9.48 14.70 2.89
N ASN A 51 9.47 14.11 4.09
CA ASN A 51 9.80 14.79 5.35
C ASN A 51 11.28 14.66 5.75
N ILE A 52 11.96 13.61 5.28
CA ILE A 52 13.39 13.37 5.57
C ILE A 52 14.29 14.18 4.65
N SER A 53 14.08 14.13 3.34
CA SER A 53 14.94 14.77 2.34
C SER A 53 14.19 15.60 1.29
N GLY A 54 12.86 15.46 1.24
CA GLY A 54 12.01 16.10 0.25
C GLY A 54 11.54 17.51 0.63
N PRO A 55 10.43 17.97 0.03
CA PRO A 55 10.00 19.37 0.10
C PRO A 55 9.71 19.85 1.53
N ASP A 56 9.21 19.00 2.42
CA ASP A 56 8.90 19.40 3.80
C ASP A 56 10.17 19.75 4.60
N MET A 57 11.29 19.05 4.33
CA MET A 57 12.59 19.39 4.94
C MET A 57 13.05 20.76 4.45
N ILE A 58 12.96 21.03 3.15
CA ILE A 58 13.34 22.31 2.55
C ILE A 58 12.48 23.43 3.15
N MET A 59 11.16 23.27 3.18
CA MET A 59 10.25 24.27 3.76
C MET A 59 10.55 24.56 5.23
N ARG A 60 10.90 23.53 6.01
CA ARG A 60 11.28 23.68 7.42
C ARG A 60 12.56 24.50 7.57
N GLN A 61 13.56 24.30 6.72
CA GLN A 61 14.79 25.09 6.75
C GLN A 61 14.57 26.52 6.28
N MET A 62 13.80 26.73 5.21
CA MET A 62 13.41 28.06 4.74
C MET A 62 12.69 28.86 5.84
N LYS A 63 11.73 28.25 6.53
CA LYS A 63 11.05 28.89 7.67
C LYS A 63 12.02 29.28 8.79
N LYS A 64 12.96 28.41 9.14
CA LYS A 64 13.98 28.72 10.16
C LYS A 64 14.84 29.92 9.74
N TYR A 65 15.27 29.93 8.48
CA TYR A 65 16.05 31.01 7.91
C TYR A 65 15.27 32.33 7.92
N TYR A 66 14.04 32.37 7.41
CA TYR A 66 13.23 33.60 7.42
C TYR A 66 12.95 34.09 8.84
N LYS A 67 12.67 33.20 9.80
CA LYS A 67 12.52 33.60 11.22
C LYS A 67 13.80 34.24 11.81
N SER A 68 14.98 33.96 11.25
CA SER A 68 16.22 34.62 11.68
C SER A 68 16.45 36.01 11.08
N LEU A 69 15.66 36.44 10.07
CA LEU A 69 15.90 37.68 9.32
C LEU A 69 15.11 38.92 9.81
N GLY A 70 14.59 38.89 11.03
CA GLY A 70 13.81 40.02 11.58
C GLY A 70 12.66 40.44 10.66
N ARG A 71 12.45 41.76 10.46
CA ARG A 71 11.36 42.31 9.61
C ARG A 71 11.41 41.86 8.16
N ILE A 72 12.59 41.60 7.60
CA ILE A 72 12.72 41.08 6.23
C ILE A 72 12.19 39.64 6.16
N GLY A 73 12.35 38.87 7.23
CA GLY A 73 11.79 37.52 7.32
C GLY A 73 10.26 37.48 7.33
N GLU A 74 9.62 38.49 7.88
CA GLU A 74 8.17 38.55 8.06
C GLU A 74 7.41 38.53 6.73
N VAL A 75 7.94 39.16 5.67
CA VAL A 75 7.29 39.12 4.33
C VAL A 75 7.28 37.71 3.72
N HIS A 76 8.19 36.84 4.16
CA HIS A 76 8.29 35.45 3.70
C HIS A 76 7.47 34.47 4.56
N ILE A 77 6.82 34.92 5.63
CA ILE A 77 6.05 34.06 6.55
C ILE A 77 4.64 34.63 6.76
N LYS A 78 3.63 33.81 6.48
CA LYS A 78 2.21 34.13 6.75
C LYS A 78 1.58 33.01 7.57
N ASP A 79 0.98 33.33 8.71
CA ASP A 79 0.32 32.35 9.61
C ASP A 79 1.20 31.14 9.95
N ASN A 80 2.49 31.37 10.25
CA ASN A 80 3.51 30.34 10.52
C ASN A 80 3.76 29.36 9.34
N LYS A 81 3.33 29.73 8.13
CA LYS A 81 3.59 29.06 6.84
C LYS A 81 4.45 29.94 5.94
N LEU A 82 5.11 29.34 4.93
CA LEU A 82 5.77 30.14 3.91
C LEU A 82 4.71 30.92 3.15
N SER A 83 4.93 32.21 2.95
CA SER A 83 4.04 33.05 2.14
C SER A 83 4.20 32.75 0.65
N ASP A 84 3.21 33.18 -0.13
CA ASP A 84 3.12 32.90 -1.57
C ASP A 84 4.34 33.42 -2.35
N VAL A 85 5.02 34.45 -1.85
CA VAL A 85 6.23 35.02 -2.49
C VAL A 85 7.43 34.06 -2.54
N ASN A 86 7.40 32.96 -1.78
CA ASN A 86 8.46 31.95 -1.78
C ASN A 86 8.30 30.88 -2.84
N PHE A 87 7.14 30.84 -3.51
CA PHE A 87 6.83 29.85 -4.53
C PHE A 87 6.94 30.53 -5.89
N LEU A 88 7.98 30.19 -6.65
CA LEU A 88 8.05 30.55 -8.07
C LEU A 88 6.89 29.85 -8.80
N GLY A 89 6.05 30.60 -9.51
CA GLY A 89 4.86 30.05 -10.19
C GLY A 89 3.52 30.27 -9.47
N VAL A 90 3.34 31.38 -8.74
CA VAL A 90 2.05 31.74 -8.15
C VAL A 90 0.97 31.85 -9.23
N TYR A 91 0.02 30.91 -9.27
CA TYR A 91 -1.19 31.04 -10.07
C TYR A 91 -2.04 32.19 -9.52
N ALA A 92 -2.52 33.08 -10.39
CA ALA A 92 -3.43 34.14 -9.98
C ALA A 92 -4.69 33.50 -9.36
N SER A 93 -5.06 33.93 -8.15
CA SER A 93 -6.33 33.54 -7.55
C SER A 93 -7.47 34.15 -8.36
N SER A 94 -8.33 33.32 -8.97
CA SER A 94 -9.54 33.85 -9.62
C SER A 94 -10.58 34.16 -8.53
N ASN A 95 -10.66 35.42 -8.12
CA ASN A 95 -11.57 36.00 -7.12
C ASN A 95 -11.23 35.77 -5.64
N LYS A 96 -11.44 36.83 -4.85
CA LYS A 96 -11.19 36.88 -3.39
C LYS A 96 -12.10 35.95 -2.57
N ASP A 97 -13.21 35.48 -3.14
CA ASP A 97 -14.24 34.74 -2.41
C ASP A 97 -14.32 33.25 -2.75
N ASN A 98 -13.68 32.79 -3.82
CA ASN A 98 -13.61 31.37 -4.18
C ASN A 98 -12.19 31.00 -4.60
N LYS A 99 -11.52 30.17 -3.79
CA LYS A 99 -10.15 29.70 -4.02
C LYS A 99 -10.10 28.67 -5.16
N SER A 100 -10.41 29.08 -6.40
CA SER A 100 -10.04 28.31 -7.59
C SER A 100 -8.78 28.91 -8.20
N PHE A 101 -7.80 28.05 -8.49
CA PHE A 101 -6.56 28.45 -9.16
C PHE A 101 -6.80 28.51 -10.68
N ASN A 102 -6.41 29.60 -11.33
CA ASN A 102 -6.51 29.73 -12.78
C ASN A 102 -5.31 29.06 -13.47
N TRP A 103 -5.48 27.78 -13.80
CA TRP A 103 -4.47 26.97 -14.48
C TRP A 103 -4.13 27.44 -15.90
N LEU A 104 -5.01 28.21 -16.55
CA LEU A 104 -4.85 28.63 -17.94
C LEU A 104 -3.93 29.86 -18.10
N ASN A 105 -3.74 30.65 -17.04
CA ASN A 105 -3.00 31.92 -17.09
C ASN A 105 -2.00 32.02 -15.90
N PRO A 106 -0.82 31.37 -15.97
CA PRO A 106 0.21 31.51 -14.96
C PRO A 106 0.83 32.92 -14.97
N VAL A 107 1.17 33.45 -13.79
CA VAL A 107 1.74 34.82 -13.63
C VAL A 107 3.25 34.85 -13.95
N SER A 108 3.93 33.71 -13.94
CA SER A 108 5.32 33.58 -14.38
C SER A 108 5.57 32.19 -14.96
N VAL A 109 6.34 32.09 -16.05
CA VAL A 109 6.84 30.82 -16.59
C VAL A 109 8.16 30.50 -15.91
N GLY A 110 8.26 29.33 -15.28
CA GLY A 110 9.49 28.79 -14.69
C GLY A 110 9.62 27.31 -15.03
N ILE A 111 10.83 26.75 -14.85
CA ILE A 111 11.30 25.41 -15.31
C ILE A 111 10.40 24.20 -14.97
N ASN A 112 9.31 24.38 -14.20
CA ASN A 112 8.32 23.36 -13.84
C ASN A 112 7.03 23.47 -14.67
N ASP A 113 7.15 23.43 -15.99
CA ASP A 113 5.99 23.09 -16.82
C ASP A 113 5.76 21.58 -16.73
N ILE A 114 4.49 21.20 -16.58
CA ILE A 114 4.00 19.82 -16.71
C ILE A 114 4.47 19.31 -18.08
N THR A 115 5.55 18.55 -18.10
CA THR A 115 6.01 17.86 -19.29
C THR A 115 5.21 16.56 -19.43
N PRO A 116 5.17 15.94 -20.62
CA PRO A 116 4.72 14.56 -20.74
C PRO A 116 5.42 13.59 -19.77
N ASP A 117 6.65 13.91 -19.33
CA ASP A 117 7.42 13.14 -18.34
C ASP A 117 7.01 13.42 -16.87
N ASP A 118 6.09 14.35 -16.63
CA ASP A 118 5.40 14.54 -15.34
C ASP A 118 4.40 13.41 -15.02
N GLU A 119 4.45 12.32 -15.80
CA GLU A 119 3.96 10.99 -15.39
C GLU A 119 4.41 10.67 -13.96
N SER A 120 5.60 11.11 -13.54
CA SER A 120 6.17 10.97 -12.19
C SER A 120 5.25 11.41 -11.04
N SER A 121 4.25 12.26 -11.29
CA SER A 121 3.20 12.61 -10.33
C SER A 121 2.23 11.45 -10.01
N TRP A 122 2.35 10.31 -10.69
CA TRP A 122 1.52 9.12 -10.47
C TRP A 122 1.56 8.63 -9.02
N ALA A 123 2.73 8.66 -8.36
CA ALA A 123 2.94 8.01 -7.08
C ALA A 123 2.04 8.51 -5.92
N VAL A 124 1.51 9.73 -6.02
CA VAL A 124 0.68 10.38 -4.97
C VAL A 124 -0.78 10.55 -5.40
N ARG A 125 -1.12 10.22 -6.65
CA ARG A 125 -2.53 10.19 -7.10
C ARG A 125 -3.24 9.03 -6.42
N ASN A 126 -4.56 9.17 -6.26
CA ASN A 126 -5.45 8.18 -5.65
C ASN A 126 -5.53 6.92 -6.54
N ASN A 127 -4.41 6.19 -6.60
CA ASN A 127 -4.23 5.06 -7.48
C ASN A 127 -4.86 3.85 -6.83
N ASP A 128 -5.68 3.13 -7.57
CA ASP A 128 -6.13 1.81 -7.15
C ASP A 128 -4.90 0.88 -7.08
N ILE A 129 -4.52 0.46 -5.87
CA ILE A 129 -3.42 -0.47 -5.64
C ILE A 129 -3.62 -1.74 -6.48
N ASN A 130 -4.87 -2.19 -6.67
CA ASN A 130 -5.14 -3.37 -7.49
C ASN A 130 -4.73 -3.15 -8.95
N LYS A 131 -4.87 -1.93 -9.45
CA LYS A 131 -4.47 -1.55 -10.80
C LYS A 131 -2.95 -1.61 -10.97
N ILE A 132 -2.21 -1.04 -10.01
CA ILE A 132 -0.74 -1.02 -10.04
C ILE A 132 -0.17 -2.43 -9.92
N LEU A 133 -0.68 -3.21 -8.97
CA LEU A 133 -0.14 -4.53 -8.68
C LEU A 133 -0.61 -5.62 -9.64
N PHE A 134 -1.82 -5.55 -10.20
CA PHE A 134 -2.43 -6.69 -10.89
C PHE A 134 -2.91 -6.44 -12.33
N GLU A 135 -3.05 -5.20 -12.82
CA GLU A 135 -3.44 -5.00 -14.24
C GLU A 135 -2.32 -5.28 -15.23
N LYS A 136 -1.05 -4.99 -14.88
CA LYS A 136 0.11 -5.26 -15.75
C LYS A 136 0.68 -6.65 -15.61
N ILE A 137 0.28 -7.40 -14.58
CA ILE A 137 0.62 -8.82 -14.51
C ILE A 137 -0.33 -9.54 -15.47
N ASN A 138 0.10 -9.67 -16.73
CA ASN A 138 -0.39 -10.74 -17.61
C ASN A 138 0.14 -12.06 -17.04
N CYS A 139 -0.48 -12.49 -15.95
CA CYS A 139 -0.18 -13.67 -15.16
C CYS A 139 -0.58 -14.92 -15.95
N HIS A 140 0.23 -15.25 -16.94
CA HIS A 140 0.54 -16.64 -17.20
C HIS A 140 1.97 -16.79 -16.70
N VAL A 141 2.13 -17.22 -15.45
CA VAL A 141 3.44 -17.64 -14.94
C VAL A 141 3.73 -18.97 -15.62
N PRO A 142 4.69 -19.03 -16.58
CA PRO A 142 4.97 -20.27 -17.28
C PRO A 142 6.00 -21.01 -16.44
N GLU A 143 5.53 -21.83 -15.50
CA GLU A 143 6.20 -23.04 -15.00
C GLU A 143 5.47 -23.51 -13.75
N LYS A 144 4.70 -24.60 -13.87
CA LYS A 144 4.39 -25.46 -12.73
C LYS A 144 5.67 -26.24 -12.41
N LEU A 145 6.32 -25.95 -11.29
CA LEU A 145 7.32 -26.87 -10.74
C LEU A 145 6.59 -28.17 -10.35
N PRO A 146 7.02 -29.33 -10.86
CA PRO A 146 6.25 -30.57 -10.75
C PRO A 146 6.49 -31.20 -9.37
N THR A 147 5.64 -30.93 -8.37
CA THR A 147 5.80 -31.65 -7.09
C THR A 147 4.55 -31.97 -6.27
N SER A 148 3.36 -31.55 -6.67
CA SER A 148 2.13 -31.91 -5.94
C SER A 148 1.01 -32.31 -6.91
N LEU A 149 0.67 -33.60 -6.88
CA LEU A 149 -0.57 -34.12 -7.47
C LEU A 149 -1.74 -33.50 -6.73
N TYR A 150 -2.28 -32.40 -7.26
CA TYR A 150 -3.53 -31.84 -6.77
C TYR A 150 -4.67 -32.73 -7.29
N TYR A 151 -5.35 -33.42 -6.39
CA TYR A 151 -6.49 -34.26 -6.74
C TYR A 151 -7.72 -33.39 -6.99
N GLU A 152 -8.46 -33.70 -8.05
CA GLU A 152 -9.76 -33.10 -8.32
C GLU A 152 -10.70 -33.37 -7.14
N ILE A 153 -11.33 -32.30 -6.64
CA ILE A 153 -12.27 -32.39 -5.52
C ILE A 153 -13.60 -32.89 -6.07
N ASP A 154 -14.08 -34.02 -5.57
CA ASP A 154 -15.44 -34.46 -5.85
C ASP A 154 -16.46 -33.57 -5.12
N SER A 155 -17.18 -32.78 -5.91
CA SER A 155 -18.27 -31.91 -5.44
C SER A 155 -19.33 -32.63 -4.59
N ARG A 156 -19.60 -33.92 -4.84
CA ARG A 156 -20.61 -34.68 -4.11
C ARG A 156 -20.15 -35.05 -2.71
N SER A 157 -18.88 -35.39 -2.58
CA SER A 157 -18.25 -35.75 -1.31
C SER A 157 -17.91 -34.52 -0.46
N PHE A 158 -17.61 -33.38 -1.08
CA PHE A 158 -17.16 -32.18 -0.37
C PHE A 158 -18.19 -31.62 0.64
N PHE A 159 -19.46 -31.58 0.25
CA PHE A 159 -20.55 -31.07 1.09
C PHE A 159 -21.15 -32.14 2.02
N GLN A 160 -20.59 -33.34 2.04
CA GLN A 160 -21.12 -34.43 2.84
C GLN A 160 -21.01 -34.10 4.34
N GLY A 161 -22.13 -34.19 5.05
CA GLY A 161 -22.21 -33.91 6.48
C GLY A 161 -22.29 -32.42 6.85
N TRP A 162 -22.39 -31.52 5.86
CA TRP A 162 -22.64 -30.11 6.11
C TRP A 162 -24.12 -29.85 6.37
N ASP A 163 -24.42 -28.83 7.16
CA ASP A 163 -25.79 -28.36 7.33
C ASP A 163 -26.23 -27.51 6.12
N ASN A 164 -27.55 -27.48 5.88
CA ASN A 164 -28.13 -26.76 4.75
C ASN A 164 -27.87 -25.25 4.78
N LYS A 165 -27.68 -24.64 5.97
CA LYS A 165 -27.38 -23.20 6.10
C LYS A 165 -25.97 -22.91 5.58
N SER A 166 -24.99 -23.73 5.95
CA SER A 166 -23.61 -23.64 5.45
C SER A 166 -23.53 -23.84 3.93
N ILE A 167 -24.24 -24.85 3.40
CA ILE A 167 -24.31 -25.08 1.94
C ILE A 167 -24.93 -23.86 1.24
N LYS A 168 -26.00 -23.30 1.79
CA LYS A 168 -26.66 -22.11 1.23
C LYS A 168 -25.71 -20.92 1.15
N HIS A 169 -24.94 -20.64 2.21
CA HIS A 169 -23.95 -19.56 2.21
C HIS A 169 -22.86 -19.73 1.14
N VAL A 170 -22.41 -20.97 0.88
CA VAL A 170 -21.49 -21.26 -0.24
C VAL A 170 -22.16 -20.95 -1.56
N THR A 171 -23.36 -21.48 -1.81
CA THR A 171 -24.05 -21.32 -3.10
C THR A 171 -24.46 -19.88 -3.40
N GLU A 172 -24.71 -19.06 -2.38
CA GLU A 172 -25.00 -17.62 -2.52
C GLU A 172 -23.78 -16.82 -2.94
N ILE A 173 -22.58 -17.22 -2.50
CA ILE A 173 -21.33 -16.52 -2.82
C ILE A 173 -20.75 -17.04 -4.14
N ASN A 174 -20.60 -18.35 -4.26
CA ASN A 174 -20.15 -19.00 -5.49
C ASN A 174 -20.79 -20.39 -5.63
N LYS A 175 -21.77 -20.49 -6.54
CA LYS A 175 -22.47 -21.74 -6.86
C LYS A 175 -21.55 -22.79 -7.49
N ASP A 176 -20.51 -22.35 -8.19
CA ASP A 176 -19.57 -23.20 -8.94
C ASP A 176 -18.21 -23.30 -8.24
N LEU A 177 -18.14 -23.01 -6.92
CA LEU A 177 -16.88 -22.94 -6.16
C LEU A 177 -15.93 -24.13 -6.40
N ILE A 178 -16.45 -25.37 -6.31
CA ILE A 178 -15.64 -26.58 -6.48
C ILE A 178 -15.13 -26.72 -7.92
N LYS A 179 -15.96 -26.33 -8.90
CA LYS A 179 -15.58 -26.34 -10.31
C LYS A 179 -14.49 -25.30 -10.58
N ASP A 180 -14.63 -24.09 -10.04
CA ASP A 180 -13.65 -23.02 -10.18
C ASP A 180 -12.30 -23.40 -9.53
N ILE A 181 -12.32 -24.05 -8.36
CA ILE A 181 -11.12 -24.55 -7.69
C ILE A 181 -10.48 -25.69 -8.49
N ASN A 182 -11.26 -26.67 -8.95
CA ASN A 182 -10.72 -27.75 -9.77
C ASN A 182 -10.08 -27.22 -11.05
N LEU A 183 -10.71 -26.23 -11.71
CA LEU A 183 -10.15 -25.57 -12.89
C LEU A 183 -8.79 -24.95 -12.59
N LEU A 184 -8.65 -24.29 -11.44
CA LEU A 184 -7.36 -23.73 -11.01
C LEU A 184 -6.31 -24.84 -10.76
N LEU A 185 -6.69 -25.92 -10.06
CA LEU A 185 -5.77 -27.00 -9.70
C LEU A 185 -5.31 -27.82 -10.92
N THR A 186 -6.20 -28.09 -11.88
CA THR A 186 -5.92 -28.92 -13.07
C THR A 186 -5.36 -28.13 -14.25
N SER A 187 -5.49 -26.81 -14.28
CA SER A 187 -4.95 -25.98 -15.36
C SER A 187 -3.42 -26.09 -15.45
N SER A 188 -2.87 -26.06 -16.67
CA SER A 188 -1.42 -25.98 -16.90
C SER A 188 -0.84 -24.60 -16.59
N ASN A 189 -1.67 -23.55 -16.64
CA ASN A 189 -1.29 -22.17 -16.36
C ASN A 189 -1.96 -21.65 -15.08
N ILE A 190 -1.23 -20.86 -14.30
CA ILE A 190 -1.75 -20.22 -13.09
C ILE A 190 -2.55 -18.97 -13.48
N ASP A 191 -3.88 -19.02 -13.37
CA ASP A 191 -4.74 -17.84 -13.46
C ASP A 191 -4.80 -17.12 -12.11
N VAL A 192 -3.97 -16.08 -11.97
CA VAL A 192 -3.88 -15.30 -10.72
C VAL A 192 -5.17 -14.51 -10.44
N LYS A 193 -5.94 -14.13 -11.47
CA LYS A 193 -7.22 -13.42 -11.25
C LYS A 193 -8.24 -14.37 -10.64
N LEU A 194 -8.31 -15.61 -11.13
CA LEU A 194 -9.17 -16.64 -10.57
C LEU A 194 -8.74 -16.99 -9.13
N LEU A 195 -7.44 -17.12 -8.87
CA LEU A 195 -6.90 -17.37 -7.53
C LEU A 195 -7.31 -16.29 -6.52
N ILE A 196 -7.12 -15.00 -6.84
CA ILE A 196 -7.48 -13.89 -5.94
C ILE A 196 -9.00 -13.85 -5.70
N LYS A 197 -9.79 -14.10 -6.74
CA LYS A 197 -11.25 -14.19 -6.64
C LYS A 197 -11.64 -15.30 -5.64
N LEU A 198 -11.09 -16.50 -5.82
CA LEU A 198 -11.38 -17.66 -4.98
C LEU A 198 -10.96 -17.46 -3.53
N ASP A 199 -9.80 -16.86 -3.27
CA ASP A 199 -9.35 -16.56 -1.89
C ASP A 199 -10.33 -15.62 -1.16
N ARG A 200 -10.76 -14.54 -1.83
CA ARG A 200 -11.76 -13.60 -1.30
C ARG A 200 -13.11 -14.27 -1.03
N GLU A 201 -13.55 -15.14 -1.94
CA GLU A 201 -14.80 -15.89 -1.80
C GLU A 201 -14.73 -16.88 -0.64
N LEU A 202 -13.65 -17.64 -0.50
CA LEU A 202 -13.45 -18.56 0.61
C LEU A 202 -13.39 -17.83 1.96
N TYR A 203 -12.76 -16.66 2.02
CA TYR A 203 -12.78 -15.81 3.21
C TYR A 203 -14.20 -15.34 3.55
N ALA A 204 -14.95 -14.85 2.55
CA ALA A 204 -16.34 -14.42 2.74
C ALA A 204 -17.24 -15.58 3.21
N ILE A 205 -17.07 -16.78 2.65
CA ILE A 205 -17.77 -18.00 3.07
C ILE A 205 -17.39 -18.35 4.51
N SER A 206 -16.10 -18.39 4.83
CA SER A 206 -15.61 -18.73 6.18
C SER A 206 -16.16 -17.79 7.25
N SER A 207 -16.42 -16.51 6.93
CA SER A 207 -16.99 -15.55 7.87
C SER A 207 -18.47 -15.76 8.19
N LYS A 208 -19.19 -16.54 7.36
CA LYS A 208 -20.64 -16.80 7.47
C LYS A 208 -20.99 -18.20 7.96
N ILE A 209 -20.01 -19.09 8.08
CA ILE A 209 -20.20 -20.48 8.48
C ILE A 209 -19.84 -20.67 9.96
N ASP A 210 -20.82 -21.11 10.74
CA ASP A 210 -20.63 -21.46 12.16
C ASP A 210 -20.35 -22.96 12.36
N ASN A 211 -20.67 -23.79 11.35
CA ASN A 211 -20.51 -25.24 11.44
C ASN A 211 -19.03 -25.64 11.42
N PRO A 212 -18.53 -26.33 12.47
CA PRO A 212 -17.11 -26.69 12.57
C PRO A 212 -16.59 -27.58 11.44
N LEU A 213 -17.41 -28.49 10.93
CA LEU A 213 -17.04 -29.39 9.83
C LEU A 213 -16.89 -28.61 8.53
N ALA A 214 -17.91 -27.80 8.20
CA ALA A 214 -17.90 -26.95 7.01
C ALA A 214 -16.74 -25.94 7.02
N LEU A 215 -16.50 -25.32 8.17
CA LEU A 215 -15.40 -24.37 8.37
C LEU A 215 -14.03 -25.05 8.18
N ARG A 216 -13.85 -26.27 8.69
CA ARG A 216 -12.61 -27.04 8.48
C ARG A 216 -12.39 -27.34 7.00
N SER A 217 -13.42 -27.77 6.29
CA SER A 217 -13.32 -28.05 4.85
C SER A 217 -12.96 -26.80 4.03
N ILE A 218 -13.55 -25.65 4.33
CA ILE A 218 -13.18 -24.36 3.69
C ILE A 218 -11.73 -23.97 4.00
N ARG A 219 -11.28 -24.12 5.24
CA ARG A 219 -9.89 -23.84 5.62
C ARG A 219 -8.90 -24.77 4.93
N THR A 220 -9.26 -26.04 4.74
CA THR A 220 -8.44 -26.97 3.95
C THR A 220 -8.26 -26.49 2.52
N LEU A 221 -9.31 -25.94 1.89
CA LEU A 221 -9.20 -25.34 0.55
C LEU A 221 -8.29 -24.11 0.56
N GLN A 222 -8.42 -23.23 1.55
CA GLN A 222 -7.54 -22.06 1.69
C GLN A 222 -6.07 -22.47 1.85
N LEU A 223 -5.80 -23.51 2.64
CA LEU A 223 -4.45 -24.07 2.78
C LEU A 223 -3.93 -24.70 1.48
N GLN A 224 -4.80 -25.39 0.73
CA GLN A 224 -4.43 -25.92 -0.59
C GLN A 224 -4.11 -24.80 -1.57
N LEU A 225 -4.88 -23.70 -1.59
CA LEU A 225 -4.59 -22.53 -2.41
C LEU A 225 -3.30 -21.83 -1.97
N ALA A 226 -3.06 -21.69 -0.67
CA ALA A 226 -1.82 -21.12 -0.16
C ALA A 226 -0.60 -21.96 -0.60
N ASN A 227 -0.69 -23.28 -0.45
CA ASN A 227 0.34 -24.21 -0.92
C ASN A 227 0.50 -24.11 -2.45
N TYR A 228 -0.59 -23.98 -3.20
CA TYR A 228 -0.56 -23.82 -4.66
C TYR A 228 0.23 -22.60 -5.13
N VAL A 229 0.30 -21.54 -4.33
CA VAL A 229 1.03 -20.30 -4.64
C VAL A 229 2.48 -20.35 -4.17
N THR A 230 2.77 -21.09 -3.09
CA THR A 230 4.12 -21.14 -2.49
C THR A 230 4.99 -22.28 -3.03
N SER A 231 4.42 -23.21 -3.79
CA SER A 231 5.12 -24.35 -4.42
C SER A 231 5.69 -23.97 -5.77
#